data_AF-A0A8T6PGI3-F1
#
_entry.id   AF-A0A8T6PGI3-F1
#
_cell.length_a   1.000
_cell.length_b   1.000
_cell.length_c   1.000
_cell.angle_alpha   90.00
_cell.angle_beta   90.00
_cell.angle_gamma   90.00
#
_symmetry.space_group_name_H-M   'P 1'
#
loop_
_entity.id
_entity.type
_entity.pdbx_description
1 polymer ?
#
loop_
_entity_poly.entity_id
_entity_poly.type
_entity_poly.pdbx_seq_one_letter_code
_entity_poly.pdbx_strand_id
1 'polypeptide(L)'
;MSTNATTWFYAEPETGRPYMITERVTHTFWANRLSGIYLNCIQAEPPYKVIGKWRGLDVRIEWEVNRYFRLTTSKEERGLITVCSE
;
A
#
# COMPACT_ATOMS: atom_id res chain seq x y z
N MET A 1 -5.44 -9.36 14.46
CA MET A 1 -5.47 -7.90 14.25
C MET A 1 -5.68 -7.66 12.78
N SER A 2 -6.75 -6.94 12.41
CA SER A 2 -7.03 -6.63 11.01
C SER A 2 -6.11 -5.51 10.56
N THR A 3 -5.20 -5.78 9.63
CA THR A 3 -4.31 -4.79 9.02
C THR A 3 -5.13 -3.93 8.05
N ASN A 4 -5.68 -2.83 8.52
CA ASN A 4 -6.29 -1.78 7.69
C ASN A 4 -5.25 -0.71 7.33
N ALA A 5 -5.58 0.17 6.38
CA ALA A 5 -4.66 1.19 5.87
C ALA A 5 -4.05 2.04 6.99
N THR A 6 -4.82 2.24 8.07
CA THR A 6 -4.38 3.00 9.25
C THR A 6 -3.15 2.43 9.95
N THR A 7 -2.87 1.13 9.86
CA THR A 7 -1.76 0.48 10.59
C THR A 7 -0.37 0.67 9.97
N TRP A 8 -0.27 1.01 8.68
CA TRP A 8 1.01 1.30 8.02
C TRP A 8 1.08 2.72 7.48
N PHE A 9 -0.08 3.39 7.32
CA PHE A 9 -0.14 4.79 6.93
C PHE A 9 0.01 5.75 8.13
N TYR A 10 -0.62 5.46 9.28
CA TYR A 10 -0.58 6.33 10.47
C TYR A 10 0.33 5.82 11.59
N ALA A 11 0.87 4.61 11.47
CA ALA A 11 1.88 4.08 12.39
C ALA A 11 3.13 3.68 11.61
N GLU A 12 4.31 3.92 12.21
CA GLU A 12 5.59 3.63 11.59
C GLU A 12 5.72 2.12 11.31
N PRO A 13 5.87 1.71 10.03
CA PRO A 13 6.06 0.31 9.68
C PRO A 13 7.46 -0.16 10.11
N GLU A 14 7.75 -1.45 9.91
CA GLU A 14 9.03 -2.06 10.25
C GLU A 14 10.15 -1.53 9.34
N THR A 15 10.72 -0.38 9.70
CA THR A 15 11.77 0.34 8.96
C THR A 15 12.94 -0.58 8.61
N GLY A 16 13.41 -0.48 7.37
CA GLY A 16 14.53 -1.30 6.87
C GLY A 16 14.17 -2.76 6.55
N ARG A 17 12.90 -3.16 6.64
CA ARG A 17 12.45 -4.53 6.34
C ARG A 17 11.46 -4.55 5.16
N PRO A 18 11.94 -4.53 3.91
CA PRO A 18 11.09 -4.43 2.71
C PRO A 18 10.10 -5.60 2.56
N TYR A 19 10.47 -6.80 3.00
CA TYR A 19 9.57 -7.97 2.97
C TYR A 19 8.34 -7.79 3.87
N MET A 20 8.53 -7.26 5.08
CA MET A 20 7.44 -7.03 6.03
C MET A 20 6.50 -5.92 5.56
N ILE A 21 7.05 -4.86 4.94
CA ILE A 21 6.26 -3.80 4.32
C ILE A 21 5.43 -4.35 3.16
N THR A 22 6.05 -5.13 2.27
CA THR A 22 5.39 -5.81 1.15
C THR A 22 4.21 -6.65 1.62
N GLU A 23 4.44 -7.53 2.59
CA GLU A 23 3.43 -8.45 3.12
C GLU A 23 2.27 -7.66 3.78
N ARG A 24 2.60 -6.69 4.63
CA ARG A 24 1.61 -5.87 5.35
C ARG A 24 0.71 -5.07 4.41
N VAL A 25 1.31 -4.36 3.45
CA VAL A 25 0.53 -3.56 2.49
C VAL A 25 -0.31 -4.49 1.63
N THR A 26 0.28 -5.55 1.06
CA THR A 26 -0.46 -6.52 0.23
C THR A 26 -1.65 -7.15 0.97
N HIS A 27 -1.44 -7.58 2.22
CA HIS A 27 -2.52 -8.13 3.06
C HIS A 27 -3.65 -7.13 3.33
N THR A 28 -3.33 -5.83 3.44
CA THR A 28 -4.36 -4.78 3.60
C THR A 28 -5.30 -4.75 2.41
N PHE A 29 -4.74 -4.82 1.18
CA PHE A 29 -5.56 -4.86 -0.02
C PHE A 29 -6.35 -6.18 -0.13
N TRP A 30 -5.75 -7.31 0.24
CA TRP A 30 -6.45 -8.60 0.24
C TRP A 30 -7.62 -8.64 1.22
N ALA A 31 -7.45 -8.08 2.43
CA ALA A 31 -8.51 -7.97 3.42
C ALA A 31 -9.72 -7.17 2.88
N ASN A 32 -9.47 -6.22 1.98
CA ASN A 32 -10.48 -5.41 1.32
C ASN A 32 -10.93 -5.98 -0.04
N ARG A 33 -10.85 -7.30 -0.22
CA ARG A 33 -11.34 -8.04 -1.40
C ARG A 33 -10.60 -7.73 -2.71
N LEU A 34 -9.40 -7.17 -2.64
CA LEU A 34 -8.51 -6.96 -3.78
C LEU A 34 -7.45 -8.07 -3.86
N SER A 35 -7.86 -9.33 -3.70
CA SER A 35 -6.99 -10.52 -3.60
C SER A 35 -6.04 -10.78 -4.80
N GLY A 36 -6.22 -10.07 -5.91
CA GLY A 36 -5.37 -10.17 -7.10
C GLY A 36 -4.26 -9.13 -7.20
N ILE A 37 -4.07 -8.27 -6.20
CA ILE A 37 -2.97 -7.29 -6.18
C ILE A 37 -1.78 -7.88 -5.43
N TYR A 38 -0.59 -7.66 -5.97
CA TYR A 38 0.66 -7.95 -5.27
C TYR A 38 1.53 -6.70 -5.34
N LEU A 39 1.91 -6.18 -4.17
CA LEU A 39 2.74 -4.99 -4.03
C LEU A 39 4.13 -5.40 -3.56
N ASN A 40 5.15 -4.77 -4.12
CA ASN A 40 6.55 -4.98 -3.78
C ASN A 40 7.16 -3.68 -3.27
N CYS A 41 7.82 -3.75 -2.12
CA CYS A 41 8.52 -2.62 -1.52
C CYS A 41 9.81 -2.32 -2.29
N ILE A 42 9.90 -1.11 -2.83
CA ILE A 42 11.11 -0.59 -3.49
C ILE A 42 11.90 0.35 -2.58
N GLN A 43 11.25 0.92 -1.54
CA GLN A 43 11.90 1.77 -0.56
C GLN A 43 11.32 1.50 0.82
N ALA A 44 12.15 0.93 1.70
CA ALA A 44 11.79 0.51 3.06
C ALA A 44 12.15 1.57 4.13
N GLU A 45 12.34 2.81 3.70
CA GLU A 45 12.65 3.98 4.53
C GLU A 45 11.80 5.16 4.07
N PRO A 46 11.43 6.10 4.96
CA PRO A 46 10.64 7.27 4.58
C PRO A 46 11.31 8.11 3.48
N PRO A 47 10.59 8.50 2.42
CA PRO A 47 9.22 8.12 2.08
C PRO A 47 9.13 6.67 1.59
N TYR A 48 8.25 5.89 2.22
CA TYR A 48 8.05 4.49 1.86
C TYR A 48 7.42 4.38 0.48
N LYS A 49 7.87 3.41 -0.31
CA LYS A 49 7.38 3.20 -1.68
C LYS A 49 7.15 1.74 -1.97
N VAL A 50 5.95 1.44 -2.45
CA VAL A 50 5.59 0.13 -2.97
C VAL A 50 5.00 0.25 -4.37
N ILE A 51 5.28 -0.74 -5.20
CA ILE A 51 4.76 -0.82 -6.57
C ILE A 51 4.14 -2.19 -6.81
N GLY A 52 3.14 -2.26 -7.66
CA GLY A 52 2.56 -3.53 -8.05
C GLY A 52 1.66 -3.41 -9.25
N LYS A 53 0.97 -4.50 -9.54
CA LYS A 53 -0.01 -4.55 -10.61
C LYS A 53 -1.31 -5.14 -10.09
N TRP A 54 -2.42 -4.57 -10.54
CA TRP A 54 -3.75 -5.10 -10.27
C TRP A 54 -4.58 -5.05 -11.55
N ARG A 55 -5.06 -6.21 -12.02
CA ARG A 55 -5.86 -6.32 -13.26
C ARG A 55 -5.22 -5.60 -14.47
N GLY A 56 -3.89 -5.61 -14.55
CA GLY A 56 -3.13 -4.95 -15.62
C GLY A 56 -2.87 -3.44 -15.40
N LEU A 57 -3.34 -2.86 -14.29
CA LEU A 57 -3.06 -1.48 -13.91
C LEU A 57 -1.81 -1.43 -13.04
N ASP A 58 -0.87 -0.54 -13.38
CA ASP A 58 0.25 -0.23 -12.51
C ASP A 58 -0.26 0.54 -11.30
N VAL A 59 0.06 0.03 -10.11
CA VAL A 59 -0.26 0.65 -8.82
C VAL A 59 1.05 1.07 -8.19
N ARG A 60 1.15 2.35 -7.82
CA ARG A 60 2.27 2.88 -7.04
C ARG A 60 1.71 3.58 -5.82
N ILE A 61 2.23 3.22 -4.66
CA ILE A 61 1.86 3.81 -3.39
C ILE A 61 3.13 4.37 -2.76
N GLU A 62 3.07 5.64 -2.41
CA GLU A 62 4.13 6.36 -1.71
C GLU A 62 3.51 7.02 -0.48
N TRP A 63 4.17 6.92 0.67
CA TRP A 63 3.70 7.58 1.86
C TRP A 63 4.84 7.97 2.81
N GLU A 64 4.60 9.04 3.55
CA GLU A 64 5.41 9.46 4.69
C GLU A 64 4.47 9.67 5.87
N VAL A 65 4.75 8.96 6.96
CA VAL A 65 3.92 8.93 8.16
C VAL A 65 3.70 10.36 8.67
N ASN A 66 2.45 10.71 8.98
CA ASN A 66 2.04 12.05 9.42
C ASN A 66 2.30 13.20 8.43
N ARG A 67 2.62 12.91 7.17
CA ARG A 67 2.92 13.95 6.17
C ARG A 67 2.07 13.85 4.91
N TYR A 68 2.13 12.73 4.19
CA TYR A 68 1.34 12.55 2.98
C TYR A 68 1.16 11.09 2.58
N PHE A 69 0.07 10.85 1.84
CA PHE A 69 -0.20 9.63 1.10
C PHE A 69 -0.32 9.95 -0.38
N ARG A 70 0.20 9.08 -1.25
CA ARG A 70 0.00 9.17 -2.68
C ARG A 70 -0.24 7.80 -3.28
N LEU A 71 -1.44 7.58 -3.80
CA LEU A 71 -1.77 6.49 -4.69
C LEU A 71 -1.70 6.99 -6.14
N THR A 72 -0.92 6.32 -6.99
CA THR A 72 -0.82 6.59 -8.42
C THR A 72 -1.18 5.34 -9.21
N THR A 73 -2.14 5.47 -10.12
CA THR A 73 -2.60 4.39 -10.98
C THR A 73 -2.74 4.87 -12.42
N SER A 74 -2.59 3.97 -13.39
CA SER A 74 -2.71 4.31 -14.83
C SER A 74 -4.13 4.72 -15.24
N LYS A 75 -5.14 4.29 -14.48
CA LYS A 75 -6.55 4.66 -14.63
C LYS A 75 -7.19 4.83 -13.25
N GLU A 76 -8.22 5.65 -13.18
CA GLU A 76 -9.04 5.78 -11.97
C GLU A 76 -9.77 4.45 -11.71
N GLU A 77 -9.58 3.88 -10.52
CA GLU A 77 -10.28 2.67 -10.08
C GLU A 77 -10.81 2.86 -8.67
N ARG A 78 -12.14 2.92 -8.54
CA ARG A 78 -12.81 3.19 -7.25
C ARG A 78 -12.49 2.18 -6.17
N GLY A 79 -12.23 0.92 -6.55
CA GLY A 79 -11.85 -0.12 -5.59
C GLY A 79 -10.55 0.21 -4.84
N LEU A 80 -9.53 0.68 -5.55
CA LEU A 80 -8.24 1.06 -4.95
C LEU A 80 -8.36 2.32 -4.09
N ILE A 81 -9.18 3.28 -4.53
CA ILE A 81 -9.42 4.54 -3.81
C ILE A 81 -10.13 4.29 -2.48
N THR A 82 -11.14 3.41 -2.49
CA THR A 82 -11.94 3.08 -1.30
C THR A 82 -11.07 2.51 -0.20
N VAL A 83 -10.21 1.53 -0.52
CA VAL A 83 -9.30 0.90 0.45
C VAL A 83 -8.29 1.87 1.07
N CYS A 84 -7.92 2.92 0.36
CA CYS A 84 -7.00 3.94 0.87
C CYS A 84 -7.70 5.06 1.65
N SER A 85 -9.04 5.10 1.62
CA SER A 85 -9.84 6.14 2.26
C SER A 85 -10.51 5.66 3.57
N GLU A 86 -10.44 4.36 3.87
CA GLU A 86 -10.97 3.70 5.09
C GLU A 86 -9.89 3.53 6.18
#